data_AF-A0AAN9I479-F1
#
_entry.id   AF-A0AAN9I479-F1
#
_cell.length_a   1.000
_cell.length_b   1.000
_cell.length_c   1.000
_cell.angle_alpha   90.00
_cell.angle_beta   90.00
_cell.angle_gamma   90.00
#
_symmetry.space_group_name_H-M   'P 1'
#
loop_
_entity.id
_entity.type
_entity.pdbx_description
1 polymer ?
#
loop_
_entity_poly.entity_id
_entity_poly.type
_entity_poly.pdbx_seq_one_letter_code
_entity_poly.pdbx_strand_id
1 'polypeptide(L)'
;MSTRRSSTWARHVVRGRKKRAKLCFAKNANNGSLQKKLRELQGTVPGSKGMDMHTLFQSIENYILQLEAKVTILRCLSNLYGV
;
A
#
# COMPACT_ATOMS: atom_id res chain seq x y z
N MET A 1 -49.45 -52.80 33.18
CA MET A 1 -48.45 -51.72 33.26
C MET A 1 -47.73 -51.60 31.92
N SER A 2 -48.02 -50.51 31.20
CA SER A 2 -47.33 -49.93 30.02
C SER A 2 -45.81 -49.75 30.27
N THR A 3 -44.87 -49.70 29.31
CA THR A 3 -44.91 -49.56 27.83
C THR A 3 -43.50 -49.73 27.23
N ARG A 4 -43.49 -50.05 25.93
CA ARG A 4 -42.59 -49.54 24.86
C ARG A 4 -41.10 -49.89 24.88
N ARG A 5 -40.79 -50.81 23.96
CA ARG A 5 -39.62 -50.78 23.08
C ARG A 5 -39.37 -49.34 22.59
N SER A 6 -38.17 -48.80 22.79
CA SER A 6 -37.72 -47.58 22.13
C SER A 6 -36.46 -47.87 21.29
N SER A 7 -36.72 -48.04 20.00
CA SER A 7 -35.76 -47.89 18.92
C SER A 7 -35.17 -46.48 18.94
N THR A 8 -33.89 -46.33 19.22
CA THR A 8 -33.16 -45.07 19.04
C THR A 8 -32.38 -45.13 17.73
N TRP A 9 -33.07 -44.76 16.65
CA TRP A 9 -32.43 -44.48 15.37
C TRP A 9 -31.72 -43.12 15.42
N ALA A 10 -30.58 -43.11 14.73
CA ALA A 10 -29.70 -42.00 14.41
C ALA A 10 -30.37 -40.62 14.28
N ARG A 11 -29.80 -39.63 14.97
CA ARG A 11 -29.90 -38.23 14.56
C ARG A 11 -28.54 -37.77 14.07
N HIS A 12 -28.37 -37.77 12.75
CA HIS A 12 -27.32 -37.03 12.07
C HIS A 12 -27.44 -35.55 12.44
N VAL A 13 -26.47 -35.03 13.20
CA VAL A 13 -26.35 -33.59 13.46
C VAL A 13 -25.78 -32.96 12.20
N VAL A 14 -26.65 -32.38 11.38
CA VAL A 14 -26.24 -31.55 10.23
C VAL A 14 -25.62 -30.26 10.80
N ARG A 15 -24.30 -30.28 10.97
CA ARG A 15 -23.51 -29.14 11.44
C ARG A 15 -23.45 -28.09 10.33
N GLY A 16 -24.48 -27.25 10.28
CA GLY A 16 -24.58 -26.11 9.36
C GLY A 16 -23.36 -25.21 9.45
N ARG A 17 -22.52 -25.25 8.41
CA ARG A 17 -21.32 -24.43 8.28
C ARG A 17 -21.74 -22.98 8.01
N LYS A 18 -21.90 -22.17 9.06
CA LYS A 18 -22.06 -20.70 8.94
C LYS A 18 -20.82 -20.13 8.23
N LYS A 19 -20.92 -19.91 6.92
CA LYS A 19 -19.93 -19.13 6.16
C LYS A 19 -19.99 -17.70 6.68
N ARG A 20 -18.99 -17.31 7.49
CA ARG A 20 -18.78 -15.90 7.82
C ARG A 20 -18.47 -15.17 6.51
N ALA A 21 -19.42 -14.39 6.03
CA ALA A 21 -19.18 -13.47 4.93
C ALA A 21 -18.05 -12.54 5.37
N LYS A 22 -16.89 -12.66 4.73
CA LYS A 22 -15.84 -11.65 4.84
C LYS A 22 -16.40 -10.41 4.17
N LEU A 23 -16.89 -9.47 4.96
CA LEU A 23 -17.19 -8.12 4.51
C LEU A 23 -15.87 -7.53 4.01
N CYS A 24 -15.66 -7.60 2.70
CA CYS A 24 -14.64 -6.80 2.05
C CYS A 24 -15.09 -5.35 2.19
N PHE A 25 -14.50 -4.62 3.12
CA PHE A 25 -14.59 -3.17 3.15
C PHE A 25 -14.04 -2.67 1.82
N ALA A 26 -14.95 -2.29 0.90
CA ALA A 26 -14.62 -1.55 -0.30
C ALA A 26 -14.15 -0.16 0.14
N LYS A 27 -12.89 -0.08 0.58
CA LYS A 27 -12.25 1.15 1.00
C LYS A 27 -11.85 1.88 -0.28
N ASN A 28 -12.72 2.79 -0.72
CA ASN A 28 -12.48 3.87 -1.69
C ASN A 28 -11.30 3.62 -2.64
N ALA A 29 -11.57 2.97 -3.77
CA ALA A 29 -10.58 2.62 -4.79
C ALA A 29 -9.74 3.81 -5.31
N ASN A 30 -10.17 5.05 -5.08
CA ASN A 30 -9.45 6.25 -5.52
C ASN A 30 -8.30 6.67 -4.59
N ASN A 31 -8.38 6.37 -3.28
CA ASN A 31 -7.32 6.76 -2.34
C ASN A 31 -6.10 5.82 -2.43
N GLY A 32 -6.31 4.57 -2.88
CA GLY A 32 -5.25 3.59 -3.04
C GLY A 32 -4.24 3.94 -4.13
N SER A 33 -4.68 4.57 -5.23
CA SER A 33 -3.80 4.95 -6.35
C SER A 33 -2.89 6.12 -5.99
N LEU A 34 -3.42 7.13 -5.33
CA LEU A 34 -2.66 8.30 -4.86
C LEU A 34 -1.65 7.91 -3.78
N GLN A 35 -2.08 7.06 -2.83
CA GLN A 35 -1.19 6.56 -1.79
C GLN A 35 -0.08 5.67 -2.36
N LYS A 36 -0.36 4.91 -3.43
CA LYS A 36 0.65 4.13 -4.15
C LYS A 36 1.69 5.03 -4.83
N LYS A 37 1.24 6.07 -5.55
CA LYS A 37 2.13 7.07 -6.17
C LYS A 37 2.99 7.81 -5.14
N LEU A 38 2.43 8.16 -3.98
CA LEU A 38 3.19 8.77 -2.89
C LEU A 38 4.26 7.82 -2.32
N ARG A 39 3.95 6.53 -2.19
CA ARG A 39 4.91 5.52 -1.74
C ARG A 39 6.03 5.29 -2.76
N GLU A 40 5.70 5.31 -4.05
CA GLU A 40 6.70 5.27 -5.13
C GLU A 40 7.61 6.50 -5.07
N LEU A 41 7.04 7.70 -4.86
CA LEU A 41 7.79 8.94 -4.73
C LEU A 41 8.75 8.95 -3.53
N GLN A 42 8.32 8.40 -2.39
CA GLN A 42 9.17 8.16 -1.22
C GLN A 42 10.30 7.15 -1.50
N GLY A 43 10.15 6.27 -2.48
CA GLY A 43 11.22 5.34 -2.89
C GLY A 43 12.31 6.03 -3.70
N THR A 44 11.93 7.03 -4.51
CA THR A 44 12.83 7.72 -5.44
C THR A 44 13.70 8.78 -4.74
N VAL A 45 13.17 9.43 -3.70
CA VAL A 45 13.92 10.48 -2.99
C VAL A 45 14.79 9.86 -1.89
N PRO A 46 16.12 10.01 -1.96
CA PRO A 46 17.02 9.44 -0.97
C PRO A 46 16.73 10.02 0.43
N GLY A 47 16.70 9.15 1.44
CA GLY A 47 16.46 9.56 2.84
C GLY A 47 15.01 9.86 3.21
N SER A 48 14.05 9.75 2.27
CA SER A 48 12.65 10.14 2.51
C SER A 48 11.77 9.09 3.19
N LYS A 49 12.33 7.91 3.50
CA LYS A 49 11.60 6.80 4.09
C LYS A 49 11.19 7.12 5.54
N GLY A 50 9.88 7.26 5.77
CA GLY A 50 9.33 7.54 7.10
C GLY A 50 9.18 9.04 7.43
N MET A 51 9.45 9.94 6.48
CA MET A 51 9.19 11.37 6.64
C MET A 51 7.69 11.66 6.59
N ASP A 52 7.27 12.69 7.34
CA ASP A 52 5.91 13.25 7.23
C ASP A 52 5.69 13.84 5.83
N MET A 53 4.44 13.82 5.35
CA MET A 53 4.09 14.27 4.00
C MET A 53 4.48 15.72 3.74
N HIS A 54 4.36 16.62 4.72
CA HIS A 54 4.75 18.02 4.52
C HIS A 54 6.27 18.13 4.31
N THR A 55 7.04 17.43 5.14
CA THR A 55 8.51 17.39 5.03
C THR A 55 8.99 16.65 3.78
N LEU A 56 8.22 15.67 3.30
CA LEU A 56 8.50 14.92 2.07
C LEU A 56 8.50 15.85 0.85
N PHE A 57 7.47 16.68 0.71
CA PHE A 57 7.37 17.61 -0.42
C PHE A 57 8.51 18.64 -0.42
N GLN A 58 8.86 19.19 0.74
CA GLN A 58 10.02 20.09 0.86
C GLN A 58 11.33 19.38 0.51
N SER A 59 11.50 18.12 0.93
CA SER A 59 12.66 17.31 0.58
C SER A 59 12.73 17.04 -0.93
N ILE A 60 11.60 16.75 -1.56
CA ILE A 60 11.49 16.56 -3.02
C ILE A 60 11.89 17.84 -3.76
N GLU A 61 11.35 18.99 -3.35
CA GLU A 61 11.67 20.28 -3.96
C GLU A 61 13.18 20.55 -3.89
N ASN A 62 13.78 20.40 -2.71
CA ASN A 62 15.22 20.56 -2.53
C ASN A 62 16.03 19.59 -3.41
N TYR A 63 15.57 18.34 -3.53
CA TYR A 63 16.25 17.33 -4.34
C TYR A 63 16.20 17.66 -5.83
N ILE A 64 15.07 18.15 -6.33
CA ILE A 64 14.93 18.61 -7.71
C ILE A 64 15.89 19.78 -7.98
N LEU A 65 15.90 20.80 -7.13
CA LEU A 65 16.80 21.95 -7.26
C LEU A 65 18.28 21.54 -7.27
N GLN A 66 18.66 20.59 -6.41
CA GLN A 66 20.03 20.06 -6.38
C GLN A 66 20.40 19.33 -7.68
N LEU A 67 19.48 18.55 -8.23
CA LEU A 67 19.70 17.84 -9.50
C LEU A 67 19.86 18.84 -10.65
N GLU A 68 19.00 19.85 -10.73
CA GLU A 68 19.09 20.90 -11.75
C GLU A 68 20.41 21.67 -11.67
N ALA A 69 20.85 22.03 -10.47
CA ALA A 69 22.15 22.68 -10.28
C ALA A 69 23.31 21.79 -10.74
N LYS A 70 23.30 20.50 -10.38
CA LYS A 70 24.34 19.54 -10.82
C LYS A 70 24.38 19.39 -12.34
N VAL A 71 23.21 19.25 -12.97
CA VAL A 71 23.11 19.16 -14.45
C VAL A 71 23.61 20.44 -15.09
N THR A 72 23.27 21.60 -14.53
CA THR A 72 23.72 22.90 -15.04
C THR A 72 25.23 23.02 -14.97
N ILE A 73 25.85 22.68 -13.84
CA ILE A 73 27.31 22.69 -13.68
C ILE A 73 27.96 21.74 -14.68
N LEU A 74 27.44 20.50 -14.81
CA LEU A 74 27.98 19.52 -15.77
C LEU A 74 27.87 20.02 -17.22
N ARG A 75 26.78 20.69 -17.59
CA ARG A 75 26.63 21.32 -18.90
C ARG A 75 27.63 22.46 -19.09
N CYS A 76 27.82 23.33 -18.10
CA CYS A 76 28.82 24.39 -18.16
C CYS A 76 30.23 23.82 -18.34
N LEU A 77 30.59 22.78 -17.57
CA LEU A 77 31.87 22.09 -17.70
C LEU A 77 32.01 21.40 -19.06
N SER A 78 30.97 20.73 -19.55
CA SER A 78 30.98 20.12 -20.88
C SER A 78 31.13 21.16 -21.99
N ASN A 79 30.55 22.35 -21.84
CA ASN A 79 30.71 23.44 -22.80
C ASN A 79 32.10 24.08 -22.72
N LEU A 80 32.69 24.15 -21.52
CA LEU A 80 34.03 24.72 -21.29
C LEU A 80 35.16 23.79 -21.75
N TYR A 81 35.02 22.50 -21.47
CA TYR A 81 36.02 21.46 -21.76
C TYR A 81 35.63 20.59 -22.97
N GLY A 82 34.64 21.05 -23.74
CA GLY A 82 34.03 20.30 -24.83
C GLY A 82 35.04 19.74 -25.82
N VAL A 83 35.18 18.41 -25.77
CA VAL A 83 35.28 17.54 -26.95
C VAL A 83 33.90 17.47 -27.60
#